data_AF-A0A348UWM5-F1
#
_entry.id   AF-A0A348UWM5-F1
#
_cell.length_a   1.000
_cell.length_b   1.000
_cell.length_c   1.000
_cell.angle_alpha   90.00
_cell.angle_beta   90.00
_cell.angle_gamma   90.00
#
_symmetry.space_group_name_H-M   'P 1'
#
loop_
_entity.id
_entity.type
_entity.pdbx_description
1 polymer ?
#
loop_
_entity_poly.entity_id
_entity_poly.type
_entity_poly.pdbx_seq_one_letter_code
_entity_poly.pdbx_strand_id
1 'polypeptide(L)'
;NRVFGHPSADVTNSKRTQVAKLYVATFNRAPADAGLEYWTNSSFTIEMIGKSFFDQPETQTLYPAENTDTEFVQAIFNNLFNRDPLQAGLVYWVQALANGVPRYVMIEAVKNGAAGTDLIIMENKAEVGLYHANLGLSASNFYLYDITEDAATVETAKQEVYDLYRQTID
;
A
#
# COMPACT_ATOMS: atom_id res chain seq x y z
N ASN A 1 30.00 -12.21 7.46
CA ASN A 1 29.94 -11.88 6.02
C ASN A 1 28.47 -11.93 5.58
N ARG A 2 27.67 -10.87 5.82
CA ARG A 2 26.31 -10.77 5.28
C ARG A 2 26.37 -9.86 4.08
N VAL A 3 26.16 -10.44 2.90
CA VAL A 3 25.96 -9.68 1.67
C VAL A 3 24.58 -9.06 1.79
N PHE A 4 24.52 -7.75 2.01
CA PHE A 4 23.30 -6.97 1.79
C PHE A 4 23.07 -6.93 0.28
N GLY A 5 22.46 -7.99 -0.23
CA GLY A 5 22.07 -8.10 -1.61
C GLY A 5 20.95 -7.10 -1.88
N HIS A 6 21.22 -6.16 -2.77
CA HIS A 6 20.19 -5.46 -3.53
C HIS A 6 19.14 -6.49 -3.98
N PRO A 7 17.84 -6.30 -3.67
CA PRO A 7 16.82 -7.26 -4.04
C PRO A 7 16.83 -7.44 -5.56
N SER A 8 17.10 -8.67 -6.01
CA SER A 8 17.01 -9.04 -7.41
C SER A 8 15.61 -8.76 -7.92
N ALA A 9 15.49 -8.29 -9.17
CA ALA A 9 14.24 -7.89 -9.83
C ALA A 9 13.12 -8.97 -9.87
N ASP A 10 13.40 -10.18 -9.37
CA ASP A 10 12.46 -11.31 -9.26
C ASP A 10 11.64 -11.28 -7.95
N VAL A 11 12.12 -10.59 -6.89
CA VAL A 11 11.40 -10.48 -5.60
C VAL A 11 10.31 -9.38 -5.64
N THR A 12 10.48 -8.37 -6.50
CA THR A 12 9.61 -7.18 -6.57
C THR A 12 8.28 -7.39 -7.31
N ASN A 13 8.11 -8.50 -8.05
CA ASN A 13 6.94 -8.78 -8.89
C ASN A 13 6.09 -9.99 -8.44
N SER A 14 6.39 -10.60 -7.29
CA SER A 14 5.59 -11.72 -6.78
C SER A 14 4.15 -11.30 -6.48
N LYS A 15 3.18 -12.22 -6.57
CA LYS A 15 1.79 -11.97 -6.17
C LYS A 15 1.71 -11.47 -4.71
N ARG A 16 2.57 -11.99 -3.82
CA ARG A 16 2.69 -11.53 -2.42
C ARG A 16 3.06 -10.05 -2.35
N THR A 17 4.05 -9.61 -3.13
CA THR A 17 4.46 -8.20 -3.21
C THR A 17 3.35 -7.32 -3.78
N GLN A 18 2.64 -7.79 -4.82
CA GLN A 18 1.52 -7.04 -5.42
C GLN A 18 0.35 -6.87 -4.44
N VAL A 19 0.03 -7.90 -3.65
CA VAL A 19 -0.99 -7.82 -2.59
C VAL A 19 -0.54 -6.90 -1.46
N ALA A 20 0.72 -6.97 -1.02
CA ALA A 20 1.26 -6.05 -0.01
C ALA A 20 1.16 -4.59 -0.47
N LYS A 21 1.52 -4.29 -1.73
CA LYS A 21 1.35 -2.97 -2.33
C LYS A 21 -0.13 -2.53 -2.39
N LEU A 22 -1.06 -3.47 -2.53
CA LEU A 22 -2.49 -3.17 -2.51
C LEU A 22 -2.99 -2.84 -1.09
N TYR A 23 -2.46 -3.50 -0.05
CA TYR A 23 -2.70 -3.10 1.34
C TYR A 23 -2.19 -1.69 1.62
N VAL A 24 -0.97 -1.38 1.19
CA VAL A 24 -0.41 -0.02 1.26
C VAL A 24 -1.31 0.96 0.51
N ALA A 25 -1.69 0.63 -0.72
CA ALA A 25 -2.44 1.55 -1.56
C ALA A 25 -3.85 1.83 -1.02
N THR A 26 -4.54 0.81 -0.51
CA THR A 26 -5.91 0.99 -0.05
C THR A 26 -5.97 1.50 1.38
N PHE A 27 -5.15 0.97 2.29
CA PHE A 27 -5.29 1.21 3.73
C PHE A 27 -4.15 2.04 4.35
N ASN A 28 -3.04 2.24 3.61
CA ASN A 28 -1.77 2.74 4.13
C ASN A 28 -1.33 2.02 5.41
N ARG A 29 -1.43 0.69 5.36
CA ARG A 29 -1.31 -0.19 6.51
C ARG A 29 -0.58 -1.46 6.14
N ALA A 30 0.25 -1.96 7.05
CA ALA A 30 0.91 -3.24 6.87
C ALA A 30 -0.14 -4.39 6.88
N PRO A 31 0.03 -5.40 6.01
CA PRO A 31 -0.80 -6.59 6.11
C PRO A 31 -0.40 -7.42 7.34
N ALA A 32 -1.41 -8.00 7.99
CA ALA A 32 -1.20 -9.14 8.88
C ALA A 32 -0.78 -10.38 8.07
N ASP A 33 0.03 -11.26 8.64
CA ASP A 33 0.60 -12.41 7.91
C ASP A 33 -0.46 -13.32 7.30
N ALA A 34 -1.43 -13.78 8.10
CA ALA A 34 -2.52 -14.64 7.64
C ALA A 34 -3.37 -13.98 6.54
N GLY A 35 -3.58 -12.66 6.62
CA GLY A 35 -4.28 -11.91 5.59
C GLY A 35 -3.50 -11.87 4.29
N LEU A 36 -2.19 -11.60 4.34
CA LEU A 36 -1.33 -11.60 3.17
C LEU A 36 -1.26 -12.99 2.52
N GLU A 37 -1.12 -14.03 3.32
CA GLU A 37 -1.10 -15.42 2.86
C GLU A 37 -2.40 -15.81 2.15
N TYR A 38 -3.55 -15.52 2.76
CA TYR A 38 -4.86 -15.80 2.18
C TYR A 38 -5.01 -15.22 0.78
N TRP A 39 -4.74 -13.92 0.60
CA TRP A 39 -4.90 -13.25 -0.69
C TRP A 39 -3.87 -13.71 -1.71
N THR A 40 -2.63 -13.97 -1.27
CA THR A 40 -1.57 -14.51 -2.13
C THR A 40 -1.96 -15.86 -2.71
N ASN A 41 -2.54 -16.74 -1.90
CA ASN A 41 -2.91 -18.10 -2.30
C ASN A 41 -4.29 -18.20 -2.95
N SER A 42 -5.09 -17.13 -2.94
CA SER A 42 -6.39 -17.08 -3.62
C SER A 42 -6.24 -17.24 -5.14
N SER A 43 -7.31 -17.64 -5.83
CA SER A 43 -7.38 -17.64 -7.30
C SER A 43 -7.74 -16.28 -7.89
N PHE A 44 -8.01 -15.27 -7.05
CA PHE A 44 -8.39 -13.93 -7.50
C PHE A 44 -7.23 -13.20 -8.19
N THR A 45 -7.58 -12.39 -9.19
CA THR A 45 -6.67 -11.41 -9.78
C THR A 45 -6.43 -10.25 -8.81
N ILE A 46 -5.37 -9.46 -9.02
CA ILE A 46 -5.11 -8.30 -8.16
C ILE A 46 -6.28 -7.31 -8.19
N GLU A 47 -6.90 -7.09 -9.36
CA GLU A 47 -8.09 -6.24 -9.50
C GLU A 47 -9.27 -6.75 -8.66
N MET A 48 -9.53 -8.06 -8.66
CA MET A 48 -10.59 -8.67 -7.84
C MET A 48 -10.32 -8.49 -6.34
N ILE A 49 -9.06 -8.62 -5.93
CA ILE A 49 -8.65 -8.36 -4.54
C ILE A 49 -8.83 -6.88 -4.21
N GLY A 50 -8.44 -5.99 -5.12
CA GLY A 50 -8.59 -4.54 -4.99
C GLY A 50 -10.06 -4.14 -4.83
N LYS A 51 -10.95 -4.74 -5.62
CA LYS A 51 -12.40 -4.57 -5.45
C LYS A 51 -12.85 -5.05 -4.07
N SER A 52 -12.40 -6.22 -3.62
CA SER A 52 -12.78 -6.74 -2.30
C SER A 52 -12.27 -5.86 -1.16
N PHE A 53 -11.09 -5.26 -1.30
CA PHE A 53 -10.56 -4.28 -0.34
C PHE A 53 -11.38 -3.00 -0.38
N PHE A 54 -11.81 -2.57 -1.57
CA PHE A 54 -12.60 -1.36 -1.73
C PHE A 54 -13.93 -1.44 -0.99
N ASP A 55 -14.54 -2.62 -0.95
CA ASP A 55 -15.82 -2.86 -0.27
C ASP A 55 -15.69 -2.92 1.29
N GLN A 56 -14.47 -2.82 1.86
CA GLN A 56 -14.28 -2.89 3.31
C GLN A 56 -14.69 -1.58 4.03
N PRO A 57 -15.22 -1.66 5.27
CA PRO A 57 -15.58 -0.47 6.06
C PRO A 57 -14.43 0.52 6.27
N GLU A 58 -13.20 0.02 6.42
CA GLU A 58 -11.99 0.84 6.55
C GLU A 58 -11.78 1.69 5.28
N THR A 59 -11.90 1.09 4.09
CA THR A 59 -11.84 1.84 2.82
C THR A 59 -12.95 2.87 2.72
N GLN A 60 -14.19 2.50 3.06
CA GLN A 60 -15.32 3.44 2.98
C GLN A 60 -15.16 4.61 3.96
N THR A 61 -14.36 4.45 5.02
CA THR A 61 -13.98 5.53 5.93
C THR A 61 -12.87 6.40 5.34
N LEU A 62 -11.86 5.79 4.70
CA LEU A 62 -10.74 6.50 4.06
C LEU A 62 -11.16 7.24 2.79
N TYR A 63 -12.12 6.67 2.06
CA TYR A 63 -12.63 7.17 0.79
C TYR A 63 -14.16 7.18 0.79
N PRO A 64 -14.79 8.10 1.55
CA PRO A 64 -16.23 8.17 1.64
C PRO A 64 -16.90 8.33 0.27
N ALA A 65 -18.07 7.71 0.09
CA ALA A 65 -18.79 7.70 -1.18
C ALA A 65 -19.23 9.12 -1.59
N GLU A 66 -19.43 10.01 -0.63
CA GLU A 66 -19.77 11.42 -0.81
C GLU A 66 -18.62 12.28 -1.33
N ASN A 67 -17.37 11.81 -1.28
CA ASN A 67 -16.25 12.54 -1.84
C ASN A 67 -16.50 12.80 -3.33
N THR A 68 -16.20 14.00 -3.79
CA THR A 68 -16.06 14.30 -5.21
C THR A 68 -14.90 13.49 -5.80
N ASP A 69 -14.87 13.37 -7.13
CA ASP A 69 -13.75 12.69 -7.81
C ASP A 69 -12.40 13.36 -7.53
N THR A 70 -12.40 14.68 -7.33
CA THR A 70 -11.21 15.43 -6.94
C THR A 70 -10.74 15.06 -5.54
N GLU A 71 -11.63 15.09 -4.55
CA GLU A 71 -11.32 14.72 -3.16
C GLU A 71 -10.89 13.25 -3.06
N PHE A 72 -11.54 12.37 -3.82
CA PHE A 72 -11.17 10.96 -3.88
C PHE A 72 -9.74 10.76 -4.43
N VAL A 73 -9.38 11.41 -5.55
CA VAL A 73 -8.02 11.33 -6.09
C VAL A 73 -6.99 11.93 -5.13
N GLN A 74 -7.30 13.06 -4.50
CA GLN A 74 -6.42 13.66 -3.49
C GLN A 74 -6.21 12.73 -2.29
N ALA A 75 -7.27 12.07 -1.81
CA ALA A 75 -7.17 11.10 -0.72
C ALA A 75 -6.25 9.93 -1.10
N ILE A 76 -6.33 9.39 -2.33
CA ILE A 76 -5.44 8.31 -2.80
C ILE A 76 -3.98 8.78 -2.77
N PHE A 77 -3.68 9.96 -3.29
CA PHE A 77 -2.32 10.50 -3.34
C PHE A 77 -1.74 10.74 -1.94
N ASN A 78 -2.53 11.31 -1.03
CA ASN A 78 -2.11 11.49 0.35
C ASN A 78 -1.89 10.14 1.06
N ASN A 79 -2.75 9.15 0.80
CA ASN A 79 -2.64 7.82 1.39
C ASN A 79 -1.41 7.04 0.88
N LEU A 80 -1.19 7.00 -0.44
CA LEU A 80 -0.07 6.27 -1.03
C LEU A 80 1.26 7.00 -0.84
N PHE A 81 1.30 8.28 -1.19
CA PHE A 81 2.54 9.02 -1.46
C PHE A 81 2.80 10.16 -0.46
N ASN A 82 1.95 10.34 0.55
CA ASN A 82 2.09 11.36 1.58
C ASN A 82 2.15 12.80 1.03
N ARG A 83 1.48 13.06 -0.10
CA ARG A 83 1.40 14.38 -0.73
C ARG A 83 0.16 14.52 -1.58
N ASP A 84 -0.21 15.76 -1.88
CA ASP A 84 -1.23 16.05 -2.90
C ASP A 84 -0.73 15.75 -4.33
N PRO A 85 -1.65 15.39 -5.26
CA PRO A 85 -1.31 15.27 -6.67
C PRO A 85 -0.94 16.64 -7.25
N LEU A 86 0.04 16.66 -8.15
CA LEU A 86 0.30 17.85 -8.96
C LEU A 86 -0.91 18.13 -9.85
N GLN A 87 -1.17 19.41 -10.17
CA GLN A 87 -2.36 19.83 -10.91
C GLN A 87 -2.60 19.04 -12.20
N ALA A 88 -1.55 18.79 -12.99
CA ALA A 88 -1.67 18.03 -14.24
C ALA A 88 -2.05 16.55 -13.99
N GLY A 89 -1.48 15.94 -12.94
CA GLY A 89 -1.82 14.57 -12.53
C GLY A 89 -3.25 14.47 -12.00
N LEU A 90 -3.68 15.44 -11.18
CA LEU A 90 -5.05 15.51 -10.68
C LEU A 90 -6.06 15.58 -11.82
N VAL A 91 -5.83 16.45 -12.80
CA VAL A 91 -6.70 16.57 -13.98
C VAL A 91 -6.78 15.25 -14.75
N TYR A 92 -5.64 14.58 -14.96
CA TYR A 92 -5.60 13.30 -15.66
C TYR A 92 -6.45 12.22 -14.96
N TRP A 93 -6.28 12.03 -13.65
CA TRP A 93 -6.99 11.00 -12.90
C TRP A 93 -8.49 11.32 -12.74
N VAL A 94 -8.86 12.58 -12.52
CA VAL A 94 -10.27 13.00 -12.48
C VAL A 94 -10.94 12.80 -13.83
N GLN A 95 -10.25 13.08 -14.95
CA GLN A 95 -10.78 12.78 -16.29
C GLN A 95 -10.98 11.28 -16.51
N ALA A 96 -10.12 10.42 -15.97
CA ALA A 96 -10.31 8.97 -16.05
C ALA A 96 -11.59 8.53 -15.32
N LEU A 97 -11.89 9.09 -14.13
CA LEU A 97 -13.16 8.84 -13.42
C LEU A 97 -14.36 9.35 -14.23
N ALA A 98 -14.28 10.56 -14.78
CA ALA A 98 -15.33 11.12 -15.63
C ALA A 98 -15.60 10.29 -16.89
N ASN A 99 -14.57 9.60 -17.40
CA ASN A 99 -14.68 8.69 -18.54
C ASN A 99 -15.12 7.26 -18.17
N GLY A 100 -15.50 7.03 -16.90
CA GLY A 100 -16.12 5.79 -16.45
C GLY A 100 -15.18 4.77 -15.80
N VAL A 101 -13.93 5.14 -15.48
CA VAL A 101 -13.09 4.27 -14.65
C VAL A 101 -13.72 4.12 -13.26
N PRO A 102 -13.99 2.90 -12.78
CA PRO A 102 -14.57 2.72 -11.45
C PRO A 102 -13.60 3.15 -10.33
N ARG A 103 -14.13 3.69 -9.23
CA ARG A 103 -13.31 4.10 -8.07
C ARG A 103 -12.45 2.98 -7.49
N TYR A 104 -12.96 1.74 -7.45
CA TYR A 104 -12.19 0.59 -6.97
C TYR A 104 -10.99 0.25 -7.88
N VAL A 105 -11.07 0.56 -9.17
CA VAL A 105 -9.96 0.42 -10.12
C VAL A 105 -8.96 1.58 -9.97
N MET A 106 -9.44 2.78 -9.61
CA MET A 106 -8.62 3.99 -9.54
C MET A 106 -7.46 3.88 -8.56
N ILE A 107 -7.67 3.27 -7.39
CA ILE A 107 -6.59 3.06 -6.40
C ILE A 107 -5.46 2.23 -7.01
N GLU A 108 -5.80 1.13 -7.71
CA GLU A 108 -4.81 0.30 -8.38
C GLU A 108 -4.14 1.02 -9.56
N ALA A 109 -4.91 1.81 -10.32
CA ALA A 109 -4.38 2.58 -11.44
C ALA A 109 -3.36 3.63 -10.98
N VAL A 110 -3.66 4.39 -9.92
CA VAL A 110 -2.73 5.38 -9.33
C VAL A 110 -1.49 4.68 -8.76
N LYS A 111 -1.67 3.55 -8.06
CA LYS A 111 -0.55 2.71 -7.59
C LYS A 111 0.37 2.28 -8.74
N ASN A 112 -0.19 1.80 -9.84
CA ASN A 112 0.58 1.36 -11.01
C ASN A 112 1.22 2.53 -11.78
N GLY A 113 0.69 3.75 -11.63
CA GLY A 113 1.25 4.97 -12.21
C GLY A 113 2.36 5.62 -11.38
N ALA A 114 2.71 5.07 -10.21
CA ALA A 114 3.74 5.63 -9.33
C ALA A 114 5.11 5.66 -10.03
N ALA A 115 5.81 6.79 -9.94
CA ALA A 115 7.14 6.99 -10.52
C ALA A 115 7.97 7.96 -9.66
N GLY A 116 9.29 7.94 -9.83
CA GLY A 116 10.19 8.82 -9.07
C GLY A 116 10.01 8.64 -7.55
N THR A 117 9.85 9.74 -6.82
CA THR A 117 9.65 9.75 -5.37
C THR A 117 8.44 8.92 -4.93
N ASP A 118 7.33 8.97 -5.68
CA ASP A 118 6.11 8.20 -5.35
C ASP A 118 6.36 6.69 -5.36
N LEU A 119 7.14 6.22 -6.34
CA LEU A 119 7.52 4.83 -6.43
C LEU A 119 8.39 4.43 -5.25
N ILE A 120 9.36 5.27 -4.86
CA ILE A 120 10.23 5.00 -3.71
C ILE A 120 9.41 4.91 -2.42
N ILE A 121 8.51 5.86 -2.16
CA ILE A 121 7.63 5.85 -0.98
C ILE A 121 6.78 4.56 -0.96
N MET A 122 6.17 4.20 -2.09
CA MET A 122 5.35 2.99 -2.17
C MET A 122 6.16 1.71 -1.94
N GLU A 123 7.36 1.59 -2.52
CA GLU A 123 8.23 0.44 -2.30
C GLU A 123 8.70 0.36 -0.84
N ASN A 124 9.09 1.49 -0.24
CA ASN A 124 9.49 1.59 1.17
C ASN A 124 8.35 1.14 2.10
N LYS A 125 7.13 1.62 1.85
CA LYS A 125 5.93 1.18 2.59
C LYS A 125 5.67 -0.32 2.42
N ALA A 126 5.79 -0.84 1.19
CA ALA A 126 5.60 -2.26 0.91
C ALA A 126 6.69 -3.13 1.58
N GLU A 127 7.93 -2.65 1.66
CA GLU A 127 9.02 -3.32 2.35
C GLU A 127 8.75 -3.47 3.84
N VAL A 128 8.33 -2.40 4.52
CA VAL A 128 7.95 -2.45 5.94
C VAL A 128 6.72 -3.34 6.15
N GLY A 129 5.72 -3.23 5.27
CA GLY A 129 4.52 -4.08 5.33
C GLY A 129 4.84 -5.58 5.17
N LEU A 130 5.77 -5.93 4.28
CA LEU A 130 6.25 -7.29 4.13
C LEU A 130 7.08 -7.74 5.33
N TYR A 131 7.92 -6.87 5.89
CA TYR A 131 8.68 -7.15 7.11
C TYR A 131 7.76 -7.48 8.28
N HIS A 132 6.71 -6.68 8.48
CA HIS A 132 5.65 -6.93 9.46
C HIS A 132 5.00 -8.31 9.29
N ALA A 133 4.52 -8.63 8.08
CA ALA A 133 3.94 -9.94 7.81
C ALA A 133 4.94 -11.09 8.02
N ASN A 134 6.19 -10.92 7.61
CA ASN A 134 7.20 -11.98 7.70
C ASN A 134 7.64 -12.31 9.14
N LEU A 135 7.39 -11.41 10.11
CA LEU A 135 7.54 -11.72 11.53
C LEU A 135 6.33 -12.46 12.12
N GLY A 136 5.30 -12.78 11.31
CA GLY A 136 4.10 -13.50 11.75
C GLY A 136 3.13 -12.64 12.56
N LEU A 137 3.25 -11.31 12.48
CA LEU A 137 2.39 -10.40 13.24
C LEU A 137 0.95 -10.44 12.71
N SER A 138 0.01 -10.61 13.64
CA SER A 138 -1.44 -10.65 13.36
C SER A 138 -2.12 -9.29 13.51
N ALA A 139 -1.43 -8.33 14.12
CA ALA A 139 -1.94 -6.98 14.31
C ALA A 139 -2.13 -6.30 12.94
N SER A 140 -3.37 -5.95 12.61
CA SER A 140 -3.63 -5.27 11.36
C SER A 140 -3.38 -3.76 11.46
N ASN A 141 -3.31 -3.16 12.65
CA ASN A 141 -3.30 -1.72 12.89
C ASN A 141 -1.92 -1.02 12.79
N PHE A 142 -0.92 -1.63 12.16
CA PHE A 142 0.37 -0.97 11.93
C PHE A 142 0.30 -0.11 10.67
N TYR A 143 0.05 1.19 10.86
CA TYR A 143 -0.07 2.16 9.77
C TYR A 143 1.28 2.68 9.29
N LEU A 144 1.35 3.03 8.01
CA LEU A 144 2.60 3.33 7.29
C LEU A 144 2.73 4.82 6.93
N TYR A 145 2.01 5.70 7.65
CA TYR A 145 1.94 7.14 7.37
C TYR A 145 3.31 7.82 7.37
N ASP A 146 4.21 7.46 8.29
CA ASP A 146 5.49 8.15 8.49
C ASP A 146 6.61 7.69 7.55
N ILE A 147 6.35 6.71 6.68
CA ILE A 147 7.34 6.20 5.74
C ILE A 147 7.42 7.12 4.53
N THR A 148 8.62 7.62 4.25
CA THR A 148 8.93 8.54 3.15
C THR A 148 9.98 7.92 2.22
N GLU A 149 10.53 8.71 1.28
CA GLU A 149 11.67 8.31 0.46
C GLU A 149 12.97 8.16 1.26
N ASP A 150 13.06 8.74 2.47
CA ASP A 150 14.22 8.62 3.33
C ASP A 150 14.29 7.22 3.96
N ALA A 151 15.39 6.51 3.69
CA ALA A 151 15.68 5.19 4.23
C ALA A 151 15.67 5.15 5.78
N ALA A 152 15.95 6.27 6.45
CA ALA A 152 15.87 6.34 7.91
C ALA A 152 14.45 6.08 8.45
N THR A 153 13.42 6.48 7.70
CA THR A 153 12.01 6.20 8.07
C THR A 153 11.67 4.72 7.96
N VAL A 154 12.24 4.03 6.97
CA VAL A 154 12.09 2.57 6.79
C VAL A 154 12.74 1.81 7.95
N GLU A 155 13.97 2.17 8.31
CA GLU A 155 14.69 1.51 9.40
C GLU A 155 14.02 1.75 10.76
N THR A 156 13.50 2.96 10.99
CA THR A 156 12.72 3.29 12.20
C THR A 156 11.46 2.41 12.27
N ALA A 157 10.67 2.35 11.20
CA ALA A 157 9.44 1.57 11.18
C ALA A 157 9.70 0.05 11.31
N LYS A 158 10.78 -0.47 10.73
CA LYS A 158 11.17 -1.87 10.95
C LYS A 158 11.57 -2.14 12.39
N GLN A 159 12.25 -1.21 13.06
CA GLN A 159 12.58 -1.35 14.47
C GLN A 159 11.32 -1.42 15.33
N GLU A 160 10.33 -0.55 15.07
CA GLU A 160 9.02 -0.59 15.75
C GLU A 160 8.30 -1.93 15.53
N VAL A 161 8.28 -2.42 14.28
CA VAL A 161 7.74 -3.74 13.95
C VAL A 161 8.44 -4.87 14.71
N TYR A 162 9.77 -4.81 14.81
CA TYR A 162 10.54 -5.80 15.56
C TYR A 162 10.24 -5.75 17.06
N ASP A 163 10.10 -4.56 17.63
CA ASP A 163 9.76 -4.38 19.04
C ASP A 163 8.35 -4.90 19.36
N LEU A 164 7.39 -4.74 18.44
CA LEU A 164 6.07 -5.36 18.53
C LEU A 164 6.17 -6.90 18.50
N TYR A 165 6.96 -7.46 17.57
CA TYR A 165 7.18 -8.91 17.50
C TYR A 165 7.77 -9.46 18.81
N ARG A 166 8.75 -8.79 19.39
CA ARG A 166 9.36 -9.15 20.68
C ARG A 166 8.31 -9.28 21.80
N GLN A 167 7.33 -8.39 21.83
CA GLN A 167 6.25 -8.44 22.83
C GLN A 167 5.28 -9.62 22.64
N THR A 168 5.27 -10.27 21.47
CA THR A 168 4.39 -11.44 21.23
C THR A 168 4.98 -12.77 21.68
N ILE A 169 6.29 -12.80 21.95
CA ILE A 169 7.03 -14.02 22.32
C ILE A 169 7.51 -14.03 23.77
N ASP A 170 7.36 -12.90 24.48
CA ASP A 170 7.63 -12.76 25.92
C ASP A 170 6.36 -13.05 26.74
#